data_AF-A0A7W6S2J9-F1
#
_entry.id   AF-A0A7W6S2J9-F1
#
_cell.length_a   1.000
_cell.length_b   1.000
_cell.length_c   1.000
_cell.angle_alpha   90.00
_cell.angle_beta   90.00
_cell.angle_gamma   90.00
#
_symmetry.space_group_name_H-M   'P 1'
#
loop_
_entity.id
_entity.type
_entity.pdbx_description
1 polymer ?
#
loop_
_entity_poly.entity_id
_entity_poly.type
_entity_poly.pdbx_seq_one_letter_code
_entity_poly.pdbx_strand_id
1 'polypeptide(L)' 'MTDIVDIVTERIEAERAAIVARRRVARPAPTTATPATACAGCGQPIPPARRQARPGAIRCAGCEAAHEVRQARRHRTGV' A
#
# COMPACT_ATOMS: atom_id res chain seq x y z
N MET A 1 11.50 5.46 -39.56
CA MET A 1 10.85 6.78 -39.68
C MET A 1 10.01 6.90 -38.44
N THR A 2 10.47 7.66 -37.45
CA THR A 2 9.70 7.87 -36.22
C THR A 2 8.46 8.67 -36.57
N ASP A 3 7.29 8.13 -36.23
CA ASP A 3 6.03 8.81 -36.46
C ASP A 3 5.53 9.52 -35.20
N ILE A 4 4.35 10.14 -35.30
CA ILE A 4 3.73 10.86 -34.19
C ILE A 4 3.39 9.91 -33.04
N VAL A 5 3.09 8.63 -33.34
CA VAL A 5 2.76 7.62 -32.33
C VAL A 5 4.00 7.27 -31.53
N ASP A 6 5.16 7.13 -32.18
CA ASP A 6 6.43 6.85 -31.52
C ASP A 6 6.79 7.96 -30.50
N ILE A 7 6.66 9.23 -30.91
CA ILE A 7 6.96 10.39 -30.06
C ILE A 7 6.00 10.48 -28.86
N VAL A 8 4.71 10.27 -29.08
CA VAL A 8 3.70 10.28 -28.01
C VAL A 8 3.95 9.14 -27.02
N THR A 9 4.31 7.95 -27.52
CA THR A 9 4.58 6.78 -26.68
C THR A 9 5.76 7.02 -25.76
N GLU A 10 6.88 7.51 -26.30
CA GLU A 10 8.07 7.86 -25.52
C GLU A 10 7.74 8.87 -24.40
N ARG A 11 6.92 9.88 -24.73
CA ARG A 11 6.49 10.89 -23.75
C ARG A 11 5.65 10.29 -22.62
N ILE A 12 4.67 9.45 -22.95
CA ILE A 12 3.82 8.76 -21.97
C ILE A 12 4.66 7.86 -21.05
N GLU A 13 5.62 7.14 -21.61
CA GLU A 13 6.52 6.27 -20.83
C GLU A 13 7.38 7.08 -19.87
N ALA A 14 7.96 8.19 -20.33
CA ALA A 14 8.74 9.09 -19.48
C ALA A 14 7.90 9.66 -18.32
N GLU A 15 6.65 10.06 -18.59
CA GLU A 15 5.74 10.57 -17.56
C GLU A 15 5.34 9.47 -16.56
N ARG A 16 5.00 8.27 -17.04
CA ARG A 16 4.72 7.10 -16.19
C ARG A 16 5.90 6.76 -15.29
N ALA A 17 7.11 6.74 -15.85
CA ALA A 17 8.34 6.47 -15.10
C ALA A 17 8.56 7.51 -13.99
N ALA A 18 8.36 8.80 -14.30
CA ALA A 18 8.48 9.88 -13.31
C ALA A 18 7.46 9.74 -12.17
N ILE A 19 6.20 9.39 -12.47
CA ILE A 19 5.15 9.17 -11.46
C ILE A 19 5.52 7.97 -10.56
N VAL A 20 5.96 6.85 -11.16
CA VAL A 20 6.36 5.66 -10.41
C VAL A 20 7.57 5.95 -9.52
N ALA A 21 8.57 6.67 -10.04
CA ALA A 21 9.76 7.06 -9.27
C ALA A 21 9.38 7.91 -8.06
N ARG A 22 8.56 8.96 -8.25
CA ARG A 22 8.06 9.80 -7.16
C ARG A 22 7.33 8.98 -6.10
N ARG A 23 6.48 8.03 -6.51
CA ARG A 23 5.72 7.18 -5.57
C ARG A 23 6.62 6.19 -4.83
N ARG A 24 7.70 5.70 -5.46
CA ARG A 24 8.70 4.86 -4.79
C ARG A 24 9.47 5.62 -3.72
N VAL A 25 9.84 6.88 -3.99
CA VAL A 25 10.54 7.74 -3.03
C VAL A 25 9.62 8.21 -1.90
N ALA A 26 8.36 8.55 -2.23
CA ALA A 26 7.36 8.95 -1.25
C ALA A 26 6.82 7.78 -0.40
N ARG A 27 7.03 6.53 -0.85
CA ARG A 27 6.72 5.36 -0.01
C ARG A 27 7.66 5.42 1.19
N PRO A 28 7.15 5.53 2.43
CA PRO A 28 8.02 5.47 3.59
C PRO A 28 8.87 4.21 3.48
N ALA A 29 10.19 4.35 3.69
CA ALA A 29 11.08 3.21 3.86
C ALA A 29 10.40 2.24 4.85
N PRO A 30 10.56 0.91 4.70
CA PRO A 30 10.04 -0.04 5.68
C PRO A 30 10.57 0.42 7.03
N THR A 31 9.72 1.10 7.78
CA THR A 31 10.12 1.75 9.01
C THR A 31 10.63 0.62 9.87
N THR A 32 11.75 0.84 10.54
CA THR A 32 12.12 0.16 11.78
C THR A 32 11.08 0.49 12.87
N ALA A 33 9.80 0.49 12.51
CA ALA A 33 8.68 0.74 13.37
C ALA A 33 8.61 -0.47 14.28
N THR A 34 8.74 -0.20 15.57
CA THR A 34 8.47 -1.18 16.61
C THR A 34 7.16 -1.90 16.27
N PRO A 35 7.18 -3.22 16.06
CA PRO A 35 5.98 -3.94 15.65
C PRO A 35 4.92 -3.73 16.72
N ALA A 36 3.71 -3.32 16.30
CA ALA A 36 2.62 -3.13 17.24
C ALA A 36 2.39 -4.44 18.02
N THR A 37 2.45 -4.36 19.35
CA THR A 37 2.31 -5.54 20.20
C THR A 37 0.85 -5.97 20.29
N ALA A 38 -0.08 -5.01 20.22
CA ALA A 38 -1.52 -5.20 20.32
C ALA A 38 -2.25 -4.74 19.05
N CYS A 39 -3.31 -5.44 18.70
CA CYS A 39 -4.17 -5.13 17.56
C CYS A 39 -5.00 -3.87 17.84
N ALA A 40 -4.93 -2.87 16.96
CA ALA A 40 -5.72 -1.64 17.06
C ALA A 40 -7.25 -1.84 16.91
N GLY A 41 -7.70 -3.02 16.45
CA GLY A 41 -9.12 -3.33 16.27
C GLY A 41 -9.77 -4.05 17.47
N CYS A 42 -9.07 -5.03 18.05
CA CYS A 42 -9.63 -5.88 19.11
C CYS A 42 -8.80 -5.88 20.40
N GLY A 43 -7.68 -5.16 20.47
CA GLY A 43 -6.78 -5.10 21.63
C GLY A 43 -5.94 -6.36 21.87
N GLN A 44 -6.23 -7.47 21.19
CA GLN A 44 -5.51 -8.73 21.36
C GLN A 44 -4.08 -8.66 20.80
N PRO A 45 -3.12 -9.44 21.34
CA PRO A 45 -1.75 -9.43 20.86
C PRO A 45 -1.66 -9.89 19.40
N ILE A 46 -0.81 -9.25 18.61
CA ILE A 46 -0.63 -9.61 17.20
C ILE A 46 0.17 -10.93 17.10
N PRO A 47 -0.35 -11.96 16.42
CA PRO A 47 0.35 -13.24 16.30
C PRO A 47 1.76 -13.09 15.68
N PRO A 48 2.76 -13.87 16.13
CA PRO A 48 4.13 -13.77 15.63
C PRO A 48 4.21 -14.05 14.13
N ALA A 49 3.44 -15.02 13.61
CA ALA A 49 3.34 -15.30 12.18
C ALA A 49 2.94 -14.06 11.36
N ARG A 50 2.07 -13.20 11.91
CA ARG A 50 1.65 -11.95 11.25
C ARG A 50 2.75 -10.90 11.28
N ARG A 51 3.48 -10.78 12.40
CA ARG A 51 4.62 -9.85 12.54
C ARG A 51 5.78 -10.22 11.62
N GLN A 52 6.05 -11.51 11.42
CA GLN A 52 7.08 -11.98 10.48
C GLN A 52 6.69 -11.70 9.03
N ALA A 53 5.44 -12.00 8.63
CA ALA A 53 4.97 -11.75 7.28
C ALA A 53 4.81 -10.24 6.97
N ARG A 54 4.46 -9.43 7.97
CA ARG A 54 4.34 -7.96 7.88
C ARG A 54 4.85 -7.29 9.17
N PRO A 55 6.12 -6.88 9.23
CA PRO A 55 6.72 -6.24 10.41
C PRO A 55 6.01 -4.96 10.89
N GLY A 56 5.31 -4.26 10.00
CA GLY A 56 4.52 -3.05 10.32
C GLY A 56 3.03 -3.30 10.56
N ALA A 57 2.59 -4.54 10.80
CA ALA A 57 1.17 -4.82 11.01
C ALA A 57 0.65 -4.17 12.30
N ILE A 58 -0.39 -3.34 12.18
CA ILE A 58 -1.08 -2.69 13.32
C ILE A 58 -2.36 -3.41 13.75
N ARG A 59 -2.81 -4.41 12.98
CA ARG A 59 -4.03 -5.21 13.25
C ARG A 59 -3.78 -6.69 13.03
N CYS A 60 -4.57 -7.52 13.72
CA CYS A 60 -4.62 -8.96 13.48
C CYS A 60 -5.30 -9.25 12.13
N ALA A 61 -5.11 -10.47 11.60
CA ALA A 61 -5.60 -10.84 10.26
C ALA A 61 -7.13 -10.65 10.10
N GLY A 62 -7.92 -11.02 11.11
CA GLY A 62 -9.38 -10.85 11.06
C GLY A 62 -9.81 -9.38 11.07
N CYS A 63 -9.22 -8.55 11.93
CA CYS A 63 -9.52 -7.12 11.98
C CYS A 63 -9.07 -6.40 10.69
N GLU A 64 -7.96 -6.82 10.09
CA GLU A 64 -7.48 -6.26 8.82
C GLU A 64 -8.42 -6.59 7.67
N ALA A 65 -8.88 -7.85 7.56
CA ALA A 65 -9.87 -8.23 6.55
C ALA A 65 -11.18 -7.43 6.67
N ALA A 66 -11.69 -7.25 7.89
CA ALA A 66 -12.88 -6.43 8.13
C ALA A 66 -12.65 -4.95 7.76
N HIS A 67 -11.45 -4.43 7.99
CA HIS A 67 -11.08 -3.06 7.63
C HIS A 67 -11.00 -2.89 6.11
N GLU A 68 -10.38 -3.84 5.39
CA GLU A 68 -10.31 -3.84 3.93
C GLU A 68 -11.70 -3.89 3.29
N VAL A 69 -12.62 -4.72 3.80
CA VAL A 69 -14.01 -4.76 3.32
C VAL A 69 -14.71 -3.40 3.51
N ARG A 70 -14.51 -2.74 4.66
CA ARG A 70 -15.07 -1.40 4.89
C ARG A 70 -14.48 -0.36 3.94
N GLN A 71 -13.17 -0.39 3.70
CA GLN A 71 -12.53 0.51 2.74
C GLN A 71 -13.03 0.27 1.31
N ALA A 72 -13.09 -1.00 0.87
CA ALA A 72 -13.60 -1.36 -0.45
C ALA A 72 -15.04 -0.89 -0.65
N ARG A 73 -15.88 -0.99 0.39
CA ARG A 73 -17.23 -0.42 0.39
C ARG A 73 -17.19 1.10 0.22
N ARG A 74 -16.41 1.83 1.04
CA ARG A 74 -16.27 3.30 0.96
C ARG A 74 -15.87 3.75 -0.45
N HIS A 75 -14.82 3.14 -1.01
CA HIS A 75 -14.36 3.42 -2.36
C HIS A 75 -15.44 3.15 -3.42
N ARG A 76 -16.28 2.14 -3.24
CA ARG A 76 -17.38 1.82 -4.15
C ARG A 76 -18.55 2.80 -4.03
N THR A 77 -18.87 3.24 -2.81
CA THR A 77 -19.95 4.21 -2.55
C THR A 77 -19.53 5.66 -2.73
N GLY A 78 -18.27 5.94 -3.05
CA GLY A 78 -17.79 7.30 -3.34
C GLY A 78 -17.73 8.24 -2.15
N VAL A 79 -17.65 7.71 -0.92
CA VAL A 79 -17.46 8.47 0.33
C VAL A 79 -16.02 8.41 0.79
#